data_AF-A0A7Y2HQX8-F1
#
_entry.id   AF-A0A7Y2HQX8-F1
#
_cell.length_a   1.000
_cell.length_b   1.000
_cell.length_c   1.000
_cell.angle_alpha   90.00
_cell.angle_beta   90.00
_cell.angle_gamma   90.00
#
_symmetry.space_group_name_H-M   'P 1'
#
loop_
_entity.id
_entity.type
_entity.pdbx_description
1 polymer ?
#
loop_
_entity_poly.entity_id
_entity_poly.type
_entity_poly.pdbx_seq_one_letter_code
_entity_poly.pdbx_strand_id
1 'polypeptide(L)'
;RVVDVYAALPAITGKMELEYEGELHGHEKIGRELIAAAAHGVYAARAGGADVEDIVEYFEQGSALQVGEESSAEACLQGFETVAGLMELVHGVGLASDSASPGVKAAACELVLEALVAERRVARTSTGGYRRPPHDEGGGPGMTNFDPFGT
;
A
#
# COMPACT_ATOMS: atom_id res chain seq x y z
N ARG A 1 2.52 -13.54 -3.55
CA ARG A 1 2.76 -12.13 -3.21
C ARG A 1 1.42 -11.43 -3.00
N VAL A 2 1.38 -10.26 -2.36
CA VAL A 2 0.12 -9.53 -2.12
C VAL A 2 -0.45 -9.03 -3.45
N VAL A 3 0.42 -8.63 -4.38
CA VAL A 3 0.01 -8.26 -5.74
C VAL A 3 -0.76 -9.38 -6.46
N ASP A 4 -0.40 -10.64 -6.24
CA ASP A 4 -1.09 -11.79 -6.85
C ASP A 4 -2.53 -11.95 -6.30
N VAL A 5 -2.79 -11.49 -5.07
CA VAL A 5 -4.15 -11.46 -4.49
C VAL A 5 -5.00 -10.38 -5.15
N TYR A 6 -4.40 -9.22 -5.43
CA TYR A 6 -5.04 -8.16 -6.22
C TYR A 6 -5.31 -8.61 -7.66
N ALA A 7 -4.39 -9.34 -8.29
CA ALA A 7 -4.59 -9.92 -9.62
C ALA A 7 -5.78 -10.89 -9.67
N ALA A 8 -6.07 -11.56 -8.55
CA ALA A 8 -7.22 -12.45 -8.41
C ALA A 8 -8.56 -11.73 -8.17
N LEU A 9 -8.61 -10.40 -8.15
CA LEU A 9 -9.84 -9.63 -7.93
C LEU A 9 -11.03 -10.07 -8.81
N PRO A 10 -10.88 -10.28 -10.13
CA PRO A 10 -12.01 -10.71 -10.97
C PRO A 10 -12.61 -12.05 -10.52
N ALA A 11 -11.78 -12.97 -10.03
CA ALA A 11 -12.25 -14.25 -9.51
C ALA A 11 -12.94 -14.11 -8.14
N ILE A 12 -12.44 -13.22 -7.29
CA ILE A 12 -13.03 -12.92 -5.98
C ILE A 12 -14.39 -12.24 -6.17
N THR A 13 -14.44 -11.14 -6.92
CA THR A 13 -15.65 -10.33 -7.10
C THR A 13 -16.73 -11.07 -7.87
N GLY A 14 -16.38 -11.94 -8.81
CA GLY A 14 -17.33 -12.81 -9.52
C GLY A 14 -17.97 -13.91 -8.65
N LYS A 15 -17.55 -14.04 -7.39
CA LYS A 15 -18.09 -14.98 -6.40
C LYS A 15 -18.61 -14.29 -5.13
N MET A 16 -18.52 -12.97 -5.05
CA MET A 16 -19.04 -12.20 -3.94
C MET A 16 -20.53 -11.99 -4.09
N GLU A 17 -21.28 -12.26 -3.04
CA GLU A 17 -22.69 -11.90 -2.92
C GLU A 17 -22.78 -10.68 -2.01
N LEU A 18 -23.36 -9.60 -2.51
CA LEU A 18 -23.52 -8.36 -1.76
C LEU A 18 -25.00 -8.09 -1.51
N GLU A 19 -25.31 -7.54 -0.35
CA GLU A 19 -26.62 -6.94 -0.09
C GLU A 19 -26.70 -5.55 -0.76
N TYR A 20 -27.91 -4.96 -0.77
CA TYR A 20 -28.19 -3.70 -1.46
C TYR A 20 -27.18 -2.58 -1.15
N GLU A 21 -26.82 -2.40 0.14
CA GLU A 21 -25.83 -1.39 0.52
C GLU A 21 -24.45 -1.67 -0.09
N GLY A 22 -24.05 -2.94 -0.17
CA GLY A 22 -22.80 -3.35 -0.79
C GLY A 22 -22.81 -3.17 -2.31
N GLU A 23 -23.92 -3.51 -2.97
CA GLU A 23 -24.09 -3.31 -4.41
C GLU A 23 -23.89 -1.85 -4.81
N LEU A 24 -24.41 -0.90 -4.02
CA LEU A 24 -24.23 0.54 -4.24
C LEU A 24 -22.76 0.98 -4.17
N HIS A 25 -21.93 0.33 -3.35
CA HIS A 25 -20.51 0.62 -3.24
C HIS A 25 -19.66 -0.07 -4.32
N GLY A 26 -20.14 -1.20 -4.84
CA GLY A 26 -19.53 -1.94 -5.94
C GLY A 26 -18.56 -3.03 -5.49
N HIS A 27 -18.69 -4.21 -6.10
CA HIS A 27 -17.90 -5.42 -5.81
C HIS A 27 -16.40 -5.19 -5.88
N GLU A 28 -15.91 -4.47 -6.89
CA GLU A 28 -14.47 -4.25 -7.05
C GLU A 28 -13.89 -3.39 -5.92
N LYS A 29 -14.60 -2.32 -5.54
CA LYS A 29 -14.18 -1.44 -4.44
C LYS A 29 -14.11 -2.23 -3.15
N ILE A 30 -15.18 -2.96 -2.81
CA ILE A 30 -15.24 -3.78 -1.59
C ILE A 30 -14.16 -4.86 -1.62
N GLY A 31 -13.95 -5.53 -2.76
CA GLY A 31 -12.89 -6.54 -2.90
C GLY A 31 -11.49 -5.97 -2.60
N ARG A 32 -11.18 -4.78 -3.11
CA ARG A 32 -9.91 -4.09 -2.82
C ARG A 32 -9.80 -3.71 -1.35
N GLU A 33 -10.86 -3.15 -0.76
CA GLU A 33 -10.89 -2.78 0.66
C GLU A 33 -10.73 -4.00 1.57
N LEU A 34 -11.32 -5.14 1.21
CA LEU A 34 -11.14 -6.40 1.93
C LEU A 34 -9.70 -6.92 1.87
N ILE A 35 -9.06 -6.87 0.70
CA ILE A 35 -7.65 -7.27 0.55
C ILE A 35 -6.76 -6.37 1.42
N ALA A 36 -6.94 -5.06 1.35
CA ALA A 36 -6.19 -4.09 2.16
C ALA A 36 -6.41 -4.31 3.67
N ALA A 37 -7.66 -4.50 4.09
CA ALA A 37 -8.01 -4.77 5.48
C ALA A 37 -7.40 -6.10 5.96
N ALA A 38 -7.39 -7.14 5.12
CA ALA A 38 -6.77 -8.42 5.45
C ALA A 38 -5.25 -8.29 5.58
N ALA A 39 -4.59 -7.58 4.65
CA ALA A 39 -3.14 -7.33 4.73
C ALA A 39 -2.78 -6.57 6.02
N HIS A 40 -3.49 -5.49 6.31
CA HIS A 40 -3.33 -4.73 7.56
C HIS A 40 -3.58 -5.60 8.80
N GLY A 41 -4.65 -6.40 8.81
CA GLY A 41 -4.96 -7.29 9.93
C GLY A 41 -3.86 -8.35 10.17
N VAL A 42 -3.32 -8.93 9.11
CA VAL A 42 -2.20 -9.91 9.21
C VAL A 42 -0.93 -9.22 9.70
N TYR A 43 -0.60 -8.04 9.17
CA TYR A 43 0.55 -7.27 9.64
C TYR A 43 0.39 -6.89 11.12
N ALA A 44 -0.73 -6.31 11.51
CA ALA A 44 -1.00 -5.92 12.91
C ALA A 44 -0.88 -7.10 13.87
N ALA A 45 -1.38 -8.29 13.49
CA ALA A 45 -1.30 -9.49 14.32
C ALA A 45 0.12 -10.08 14.44
N ARG A 46 0.98 -9.85 13.46
CA ARG A 46 2.32 -10.46 13.38
C ARG A 46 3.45 -9.51 13.79
N ALA A 47 3.27 -8.24 13.51
CA ALA A 47 4.30 -7.20 13.52
C ALA A 47 3.76 -5.83 13.96
N GLY A 48 2.53 -5.77 14.50
CA GLY A 48 1.93 -4.52 14.97
C GLY A 48 2.79 -3.85 16.05
N GLY A 49 2.95 -2.53 15.93
CA GLY A 49 3.80 -1.74 16.82
C GLY A 49 5.29 -1.77 16.48
N ALA A 50 5.69 -2.44 15.39
CA ALA A 50 7.03 -2.31 14.85
C ALA A 50 7.31 -0.87 14.39
N ASP A 51 8.55 -0.45 14.54
CA ASP A 51 9.01 0.83 14.03
C ASP A 51 9.15 0.77 12.51
N VAL A 52 8.50 1.72 11.84
CA VAL A 52 8.41 1.84 10.38
C VAL A 52 8.75 3.28 9.94
N GLU A 53 9.32 4.09 10.83
CA GLU A 53 9.57 5.53 10.58
C GLU A 53 10.46 5.73 9.35
N ASP A 54 11.59 5.02 9.27
CA ASP A 54 12.52 5.08 8.13
C ASP A 54 11.85 4.72 6.79
N ILE A 55 10.96 3.72 6.81
CA ILE A 55 10.23 3.27 5.62
C ILE A 55 9.28 4.37 5.13
N VAL A 56 8.58 5.02 6.06
CA VAL A 56 7.65 6.11 5.73
C VAL A 56 8.41 7.36 5.30
N GLU A 57 9.49 7.69 5.98
CA GLU A 57 10.34 8.84 5.64
C GLU A 57 10.90 8.72 4.22
N TYR A 58 11.34 7.52 3.81
CA TYR A 58 11.77 7.26 2.44
C TYR A 58 10.74 7.76 1.41
N PHE A 59 9.45 7.47 1.60
CA PHE A 59 8.40 7.92 0.69
C PHE A 59 8.05 9.41 0.87
N GLU A 60 8.07 9.94 2.09
CA GLU A 60 7.81 11.36 2.37
C GLU A 60 8.86 12.29 1.72
N GLN A 61 10.11 11.82 1.61
CA GLN A 61 11.19 12.52 0.88
C GLN A 61 10.99 12.55 -0.64
N GLY A 62 9.91 11.95 -1.16
CA GLY A 62 9.55 11.95 -2.57
C GLY A 62 10.11 10.77 -3.36
N SER A 63 10.76 9.82 -2.71
CA SER A 63 11.12 8.55 -3.36
C SER A 63 9.86 7.73 -3.69
N ALA A 64 9.99 6.90 -4.72
CA ALA A 64 8.93 6.02 -5.15
C ALA A 64 9.53 4.66 -5.51
N LEU A 65 8.80 3.61 -5.22
CA LEU A 65 9.17 2.24 -5.51
C LEU A 65 8.19 1.66 -6.51
N GLN A 66 8.66 1.29 -7.71
CA GLN A 66 7.84 0.58 -8.68
C GLN A 66 8.10 -0.92 -8.59
N VAL A 67 7.09 -1.69 -8.16
CA VAL A 67 7.13 -3.15 -8.19
C VAL A 67 6.05 -3.62 -9.15
N GLY A 68 6.46 -4.17 -10.28
CA GLY A 68 5.53 -4.65 -11.30
C GLY A 68 4.89 -5.97 -10.89
N GLU A 69 3.64 -6.18 -11.30
CA GLU A 69 2.96 -7.47 -11.16
C GLU A 69 3.75 -8.61 -11.80
N GLU A 70 4.34 -8.36 -12.97
CA GLU A 70 5.14 -9.35 -13.71
C GLU A 70 6.62 -9.41 -13.28
N SER A 71 7.03 -8.62 -12.28
CA SER A 71 8.42 -8.63 -11.80
C SER A 71 8.74 -9.94 -11.08
N SER A 72 9.94 -10.50 -11.31
CA SER A 72 10.39 -11.68 -10.55
C SER A 72 10.60 -11.32 -9.08
N ALA A 73 10.58 -12.31 -8.19
CA ALA A 73 10.79 -12.08 -6.76
C ALA A 73 12.17 -11.45 -6.47
N GLU A 74 13.20 -11.85 -7.20
CA GLU A 74 14.56 -11.29 -7.09
C GLU A 74 14.58 -9.82 -7.50
N ALA A 75 13.94 -9.47 -8.61
CA ALA A 75 13.85 -8.07 -9.06
C ALA A 75 13.06 -7.21 -8.05
N CYS A 76 12.02 -7.76 -7.43
CA CYS A 76 11.28 -7.07 -6.37
C CYS A 76 12.17 -6.80 -5.16
N LEU A 77 12.94 -7.80 -4.72
CA LEU A 77 13.86 -7.66 -3.58
C LEU A 77 14.93 -6.59 -3.82
N GLN A 78 15.51 -6.53 -5.02
CA GLN A 78 16.44 -5.46 -5.37
C GLN A 78 15.80 -4.07 -5.22
N GLY A 79 14.52 -3.93 -5.55
CA GLY A 79 13.78 -2.70 -5.29
C GLY A 79 13.54 -2.45 -3.79
N PHE A 80 13.08 -3.47 -3.06
CA PHE A 80 12.82 -3.38 -1.62
C PHE A 80 14.07 -3.05 -0.79
N GLU A 81 15.25 -3.53 -1.20
CA GLU A 81 16.54 -3.18 -0.58
C GLU A 81 16.87 -1.69 -0.66
N THR A 82 16.24 -0.94 -1.57
CA THR A 82 16.42 0.53 -1.66
C THR A 82 15.59 1.30 -0.63
N VAL A 83 14.58 0.66 -0.04
CA VAL A 83 13.70 1.27 0.96
C VAL A 83 14.32 1.05 2.34
N ALA A 84 14.80 2.13 2.94
CA ALA A 84 15.46 2.09 4.24
C ALA A 84 14.56 1.42 5.31
N GLY A 85 15.12 0.47 6.06
CA GLY A 85 14.46 -0.20 7.17
C GLY A 85 13.47 -1.31 6.78
N LEU A 86 13.12 -1.48 5.51
CA LEU A 86 12.09 -2.44 5.09
C LEU A 86 12.53 -3.90 5.30
N MET A 87 13.73 -4.26 4.84
CA MET A 87 14.25 -5.62 4.96
C MET A 87 14.60 -5.95 6.42
N GLU A 88 15.17 -4.98 7.14
CA GLU A 88 15.49 -5.06 8.55
C GLU A 88 14.24 -5.30 9.38
N LEU A 89 13.15 -4.59 9.11
CA LEU A 89 11.87 -4.82 9.75
C LEU A 89 11.38 -6.23 9.48
N VAL A 90 11.30 -6.64 8.21
CA VAL A 90 10.79 -7.96 7.80
C VAL A 90 11.51 -9.10 8.53
N HIS A 91 12.83 -9.01 8.66
CA HIS A 91 13.62 -9.97 9.40
C HIS A 91 13.43 -9.81 10.93
N GLY A 92 13.47 -8.58 11.44
CA GLY A 92 13.40 -8.27 12.87
C GLY A 92 12.10 -8.69 13.54
N VAL A 93 10.97 -8.60 12.83
CA VAL A 93 9.66 -9.08 13.31
C VAL A 93 9.37 -10.54 12.92
N GLY A 94 10.28 -11.20 12.21
CA GLY A 94 10.15 -12.61 11.83
C GLY A 94 9.08 -12.89 10.78
N LEU A 95 8.73 -11.92 9.92
CA LEU A 95 7.82 -12.14 8.79
C LEU A 95 8.45 -13.01 7.70
N ALA A 96 9.78 -12.91 7.54
CA ALA A 96 10.57 -13.84 6.75
C ALA A 96 11.92 -14.10 7.45
N SER A 97 12.41 -15.33 7.38
CA SER A 97 13.76 -15.66 7.85
C SER A 97 14.82 -15.33 6.79
N ASP A 98 16.08 -15.24 7.20
CA ASP A 98 17.21 -15.05 6.28
C ASP A 98 17.31 -16.17 5.22
N SER A 99 16.95 -17.40 5.61
CA SER A 99 16.95 -18.57 4.73
C SER A 99 15.68 -18.70 3.87
N ALA A 100 14.70 -17.80 4.02
CA ALA A 100 13.46 -17.87 3.26
C ALA A 100 13.73 -17.64 1.77
N SER A 101 12.87 -18.21 0.92
CA SER A 101 12.98 -18.03 -0.52
C SER A 101 12.73 -16.56 -0.92
N PRO A 102 13.24 -16.11 -2.08
CA PRO A 102 12.99 -14.76 -2.57
C PRO A 102 11.50 -14.37 -2.60
N GLY A 103 10.63 -15.31 -3.00
CA GLY A 103 9.19 -15.09 -3.04
C GLY A 103 8.55 -14.85 -1.68
N VAL A 104 9.03 -15.51 -0.62
CA VAL A 104 8.55 -15.29 0.75
C VAL A 104 8.99 -13.93 1.26
N LYS A 105 10.26 -13.56 1.04
CA LYS A 105 10.78 -12.24 1.43
C LYS A 105 10.06 -11.11 0.69
N ALA A 106 9.84 -11.26 -0.62
CA ALA A 106 9.11 -10.28 -1.41
C ALA A 106 7.65 -10.14 -0.94
N ALA A 107 6.97 -11.26 -0.66
CA ALA A 107 5.61 -11.23 -0.10
C ALA A 107 5.55 -10.57 1.28
N ALA A 108 6.57 -10.77 2.13
CA ALA A 108 6.66 -10.11 3.43
C ALA A 108 6.87 -8.59 3.29
N CYS A 109 7.72 -8.15 2.37
CA CYS A 109 7.92 -6.72 2.08
C CYS A 109 6.62 -6.08 1.57
N GLU A 110 5.94 -6.72 0.61
CA GLU A 110 4.65 -6.24 0.12
C GLU A 110 3.59 -6.20 1.21
N LEU A 111 3.55 -7.16 2.14
CA LEU A 111 2.61 -7.15 3.25
C LEU A 111 2.80 -5.92 4.15
N VAL A 112 4.06 -5.57 4.45
CA VAL A 112 4.39 -4.37 5.25
C VAL A 112 3.93 -3.12 4.51
N LEU A 113 4.32 -2.96 3.24
CA LEU A 113 3.95 -1.78 2.45
C LEU A 113 2.43 -1.66 2.26
N GLU A 114 1.72 -2.78 2.07
CA GLU A 114 0.27 -2.78 1.95
C GLU A 114 -0.42 -2.40 3.27
N ALA A 115 0.11 -2.82 4.42
CA ALA A 115 -0.38 -2.38 5.72
C ALA A 115 -0.19 -0.86 5.90
N LEU A 116 0.96 -0.30 5.49
CA LEU A 116 1.19 1.15 5.51
C LEU A 116 0.27 1.91 4.55
N VAL A 117 -0.13 1.29 3.44
CA VAL A 117 -1.15 1.84 2.53
C VAL A 117 -2.52 1.88 3.20
N ALA A 118 -2.92 0.81 3.90
CA ALA A 118 -4.16 0.77 4.66
C ALA A 118 -4.18 1.81 5.81
N GLU A 119 -3.03 2.09 6.42
CA GLU A 119 -2.83 3.15 7.42
C GLU A 119 -2.74 4.57 6.83
N ARG A 120 -2.78 4.72 5.49
CA ARG A 120 -2.61 5.98 4.74
C ARG A 120 -1.25 6.66 4.94
N ARG A 121 -0.23 5.91 5.34
CA ARG A 121 1.15 6.39 5.52
C ARG A 121 1.97 6.31 4.24
N VAL A 122 1.56 5.40 3.35
CA VAL A 122 2.08 5.25 1.98
C VAL A 122 0.89 5.21 1.02
N ALA A 123 1.07 5.62 -0.23
CA ALA A 123 0.06 5.43 -1.27
C ALA A 123 0.51 4.39 -2.30
N ARG A 124 -0.45 3.59 -2.74
CA ARG A 124 -0.31 2.63 -3.83
C ARG A 124 -0.80 3.21 -5.15
N THR A 125 -0.09 2.96 -6.24
CA THR A 125 -0.56 3.29 -7.59
C THR A 125 -1.36 2.14 -8.20
N SER A 126 -2.15 2.43 -9.23
CA SER A 126 -2.87 1.40 -10.00
C SER A 126 -1.94 0.38 -10.66
N THR A 127 -0.68 0.76 -10.92
CA THR A 127 0.35 -0.10 -11.52
C THR A 127 1.21 -0.84 -10.50
N GLY A 128 0.84 -0.86 -9.21
CA GLY A 128 1.55 -1.60 -8.17
C GLY A 128 2.76 -0.89 -7.54
N GLY A 129 2.95 0.40 -7.84
CA GLY A 129 3.99 1.21 -7.21
C GLY A 129 3.58 1.78 -5.85
N TYR A 130 4.58 2.13 -5.04
CA TYR A 130 4.44 2.78 -3.74
C TYR A 130 5.09 4.15 -3.79
N ARG A 131 4.43 5.14 -3.19
CA ARG A 131 4.87 6.53 -3.18
C ARG A 131 4.29 7.26 -1.98
N ARG A 132 4.69 8.51 -1.81
CA ARG A 132 4.05 9.43 -0.86
C ARG A 132 2.53 9.49 -1.06
N PRO A 133 1.72 9.47 0.03
CA PRO A 133 0.32 9.83 -0.03
C PRO A 133 0.12 11.20 -0.67
N PRO A 134 -0.92 11.39 -1.50
CA PRO A 134 -1.30 12.74 -1.91
C PRO A 134 -1.61 13.56 -0.66
N HIS A 135 -1.04 14.77 -0.57
CA HIS A 135 -1.45 15.72 0.45
C HIS A 135 -2.92 16.06 0.16
N ASP A 136 -3.80 15.84 1.13
CA ASP A 136 -5.18 16.29 1.02
C ASP A 136 -5.12 17.82 1.11
N GLU A 137 -4.97 18.50 -0.04
CA GLU A 137 -5.19 19.94 -0.12
C GLU A 137 -6.68 20.16 0.13
N GLY A 138 -7.04 20.22 1.42
CA GLY A 138 -8.35 20.66 1.85
C GLY A 138 -8.67 21.95 1.11
N GLY A 139 -9.80 21.95 0.38
CA GLY A 139 -10.22 23.05 -0.46
C GLY A 139 -10.12 24.38 0.29
N GLY A 140 -9.09 25.16 -0.02
CA GLY A 140 -9.00 26.54 0.44
C GLY A 140 -10.14 27.32 -0.22
N PRO A 141 -10.94 28.10 0.55
CA PRO A 141 -11.97 28.92 -0.06
C PRO A 141 -11.27 29.89 -1.02
N GLY A 142 -11.71 29.88 -2.28
CA GLY A 142 -11.27 30.87 -3.26
C GLY A 142 -11.59 32.27 -2.76
N MET A 143 -10.58 32.96 -2.24
CA MET A 143 -10.61 34.41 -2.12
C MET A 143 -10.38 35.00 -3.50
N THR A 144 -11.44 35.03 -4.28
CA THR A 144 -11.58 35.99 -5.38
C THR A 144 -11.58 37.38 -4.74
N ASN A 145 -10.43 38.05 -4.74
CA ASN A 145 -10.38 39.50 -4.53
C ASN A 145 -11.10 40.15 -5.71
N PHE A 146 -12.41 40.35 -5.55
CA PHE A 146 -13.20 41.24 -6.38
C PHE A 146 -13.20 42.60 -5.68
N ASP A 147 -12.52 43.57 -6.28
CA ASP A 147 -12.52 44.96 -5.81
C ASP A 147 -13.35 45.81 -6.79
N PRO A 148 -14.63 46.10 -6.51
CA PRO A 148 -15.49 46.82 -7.45
C PRO A 148 -15.20 48.33 -7.51
N PHE A 149 -14.27 48.85 -6.71
CA PHE A 149 -13.96 50.28 -6.67
C PHE A 149 -12.45 50.51 -6.50
N GLY A 150 -11.67 50.12 -7.52
CA GLY A 150 -10.32 50.65 -7.70
C GLY A 150 -10.37 52.14 -8.06
N THR A 151 -9.52 52.93 -7.40
CA THR A 151 -9.31 54.38 -7.59
C THR A 151 -9.16 54.83 -9.04
#